data_AF-A0A0B7C3E2-F1
#
_entry.id   AF-A0A0B7C3E2-F1
#
_cell.length_a   1.000
_cell.length_b   1.000
_cell.length_c   1.000
_cell.angle_alpha   90.00
_cell.angle_beta   90.00
_cell.angle_gamma   90.00
#
_symmetry.space_group_name_H-M   'P 1'
#
loop_
_entity.id
_entity.type
_entity.pdbx_description
1 polymer ?
#
loop_
_entity_poly.entity_id
_entity_poly.type
_entity_poly.pdbx_seq_one_letter_code
_entity_poly.pdbx_strand_id
1 'polypeptide(L)' 'MKKLFGSNQQSPHIGKTFQVDRYHVVVEDVIAEGGFAIVFLVKLPNGSHLALKRMYVNNDRDLAVCQKEIKIM' A
#
# COMPACT_ATOMS: atom_id res chain seq x y z
N MET A 1 -16.89 20.66 2.84
CA MET A 1 -16.66 20.22 1.46
C MET A 1 -16.95 18.73 1.37
N LYS A 2 -18.07 18.36 0.74
CA LYS A 2 -18.43 16.95 0.49
C LYS A 2 -17.64 16.49 -0.73
N LYS A 3 -16.77 15.49 -0.55
CA LYS A 3 -16.12 14.79 -1.66
C LYS A 3 -17.21 14.04 -2.44
N LEU A 4 -17.56 14.55 -3.63
CA LEU A 4 -18.31 13.81 -4.64
C LEU A 4 -17.34 12.81 -5.28
N PHE A 5 -17.37 11.56 -4.82
CA PHE A 5 -16.86 10.45 -5.61
C PHE A 5 -18.03 9.56 -6.00
N GLY A 6 -18.25 9.47 -7.31
CA GLY A 6 -19.19 8.54 -7.90
C GLY A 6 -18.75 7.09 -7.66
N SER A 7 -19.74 6.21 -7.58
CA SER A 7 -19.67 4.75 -7.35
C SER A 7 -18.96 4.30 -6.06
N ASN A 8 -19.76 3.72 -5.18
CA ASN A 8 -19.48 3.25 -3.82
C ASN A 8 -18.50 2.05 -3.72
N GLN A 9 -17.50 1.93 -4.60
CA GLN A 9 -16.49 0.89 -4.51
C GLN A 9 -15.26 1.45 -3.81
N GLN A 10 -15.30 1.43 -2.47
CA GLN A 10 -14.09 1.48 -1.66
C GLN A 10 -13.11 0.42 -2.19
N SER A 11 -11.82 0.78 -2.30
CA SER A 11 -10.79 -0.16 -2.73
C SER A 11 -10.95 -1.48 -1.96
N PRO A 12 -10.92 -2.65 -2.64
CA PRO A 12 -11.12 -3.94 -1.99
C PRO A 12 -10.04 -4.26 -0.94
N HIS A 13 -9.06 -3.38 -0.78
CA HIS A 13 -8.01 -3.48 0.21
C HIS A 13 -8.34 -2.80 1.54
N ILE A 14 -9.28 -1.85 1.58
CA ILE A 14 -9.64 -1.15 2.84
C ILE A 14 -10.17 -2.16 3.86
N GLY A 15 -9.68 -2.07 5.10
CA GLY A 15 -9.96 -2.99 6.19
C GLY A 15 -9.15 -4.30 6.15
N LYS A 16 -8.42 -4.60 5.06
CA LYS A 16 -7.55 -5.78 5.04
C LYS A 16 -6.32 -5.57 5.91
N THR A 17 -5.90 -6.66 6.55
CA THR A 17 -4.63 -6.73 7.27
C THR A 17 -3.55 -7.26 6.35
N PHE A 18 -2.41 -6.59 6.30
CA PHE A 18 -1.18 -7.09 5.69
C PHE A 18 -0.14 -7.37 6.77
N GLN A 19 0.59 -8.47 6.62
CA GLN A 19 1.77 -8.77 7.39
C GLN A 19 3.01 -8.51 6.53
N VAL A 20 3.89 -7.61 6.98
CA VAL A 20 5.16 -7.28 6.34
C VAL A 20 6.26 -7.42 7.38
N ASP A 21 7.01 -8.52 7.30
CA ASP A 21 7.97 -8.92 8.34
C ASP A 21 7.28 -8.95 9.74
N ARG A 22 7.74 -8.11 10.67
CA ARG A 22 7.18 -7.95 12.02
C ARG A 22 5.98 -7.02 12.11
N TYR A 23 5.62 -6.33 11.03
CA TYR A 23 4.55 -5.33 11.03
C TYR A 23 3.23 -5.96 10.59
N HIS A 24 2.23 -5.89 11.47
CA HIS A 24 0.84 -6.16 11.14
C HIS A 24 0.13 -4.83 10.96
N VAL A 25 -0.37 -4.54 9.77
CA VAL A 25 -0.96 -3.24 9.45
C VAL A 25 -2.32 -3.39 8.81
N VAL A 26 -3.26 -2.54 9.17
CA VAL A 26 -4.61 -2.48 8.58
C VAL A 26 -4.67 -1.35 7.56
N VAL A 27 -5.18 -1.62 6.36
CA VAL A 27 -5.39 -0.58 5.34
C VAL A 27 -6.57 0.28 5.72
N GLU A 28 -6.35 1.59 5.80
CA GLU A 28 -7.41 2.57 6.07
C GLU A 28 -7.84 3.33 4.83
N ASP A 29 -6.91 3.64 3.92
CA ASP A 29 -7.21 4.36 2.68
C ASP A 29 -6.21 4.04 1.57
N VAL A 30 -6.57 4.39 0.33
CA VAL A 30 -5.64 4.45 -0.80
C VAL A 30 -5.21 5.90 -0.98
N ILE A 31 -3.91 6.17 -0.83
CA ILE A 31 -3.37 7.54 -0.88
C ILE A 31 -2.68 7.87 -2.21
N ALA A 32 -2.29 6.86 -2.99
CA ALA A 32 -1.84 7.03 -4.36
C ALA A 32 -2.02 5.76 -5.19
N GLU A 33 -2.33 5.93 -6.47
CA GLU A 33 -2.33 4.86 -7.48
C GLU A 33 -1.59 5.36 -8.71
N GLY A 34 -0.72 4.53 -9.29
CA GLY A 34 0.00 4.91 -10.50
C GLY A 34 0.94 3.83 -11.01
N GLY A 35 0.95 3.64 -12.32
CA GLY A 35 1.79 2.64 -12.99
C GLY A 35 1.48 1.22 -12.48
N PHE A 36 2.43 0.65 -11.75
CA PHE A 36 2.40 -0.74 -11.24
C PHE A 36 2.27 -0.85 -9.72
N ALA A 37 2.12 0.28 -9.01
CA ALA A 37 2.08 0.30 -7.55
C ALA A 37 0.84 1.02 -7.01
N ILE A 38 0.37 0.55 -5.87
CA ILE A 38 -0.65 1.22 -5.04
C ILE A 38 0.02 1.57 -3.72
N VAL A 39 -0.24 2.77 -3.22
CA VAL A 39 0.22 3.21 -1.90
C VAL A 39 -0.97 3.37 -0.98
N PHE A 40 -0.96 2.64 0.13
CA PHE A 40 -2.00 2.68 1.15
C PHE A 40 -1.58 3.55 2.33
N LEU A 41 -2.54 4.23 2.94
CA LEU A 41 -2.44 4.62 4.34
C LEU A 41 -2.78 3.40 5.19
N VAL A 42 -1.87 3.03 6.09
CA VAL A 42 -2.06 1.86 6.96
C VAL A 42 -1.85 2.22 8.42
N LYS A 43 -2.53 1.50 9.29
CA LYS A 43 -2.47 1.69 10.73
C LYS A 43 -1.87 0.48 11.44
N LEU A 44 -0.93 0.75 12.34
CA LEU A 44 -0.31 -0.23 13.24
C LEU A 44 -1.22 -0.49 14.45
N PRO A 45 -1.01 -1.61 15.20
CA PRO A 45 -1.82 -1.92 16.38
C PRO A 45 -1.72 -0.86 17.48
N ASN A 46 -0.59 -0.16 17.57
CA ASN A 46 -0.38 0.96 18.49
C ASN A 46 -1.05 2.27 18.04
N GLY A 47 -1.75 2.28 16.91
CA GLY A 47 -2.45 3.44 16.36
C GLY A 47 -1.61 4.38 15.49
N SER A 48 -0.31 4.12 15.32
CA SER A 48 0.53 4.89 14.40
C SER A 48 0.17 4.60 12.94
N HIS A 49 0.28 5.62 12.09
CA HIS A 49 0.00 5.51 10.65
C HIS A 49 1.30 5.46 9.85
N LEU A 50 1.32 4.67 8.78
CA LEU A 50 2.42 4.54 7.83
C LEU A 50 1.89 4.56 6.39
N ALA A 51 2.79 4.77 5.44
CA ALA A 51 2.52 4.50 4.04
C ALA A 51 3.00 3.08 3.68
N LEU A 52 2.14 2.27 3.06
CA LEU A 52 2.50 0.95 2.53
C LEU A 52 2.44 0.98 1.00
N LYS A 53 3.60 0.96 0.35
CA LYS A 53 3.72 0.78 -1.10
C LYS A 53 3.63 -0.72 -1.43
N ARG A 54 2.67 -1.11 -2.27
CA ARG A 54 2.44 -2.47 -2.73
C ARG A 54 2.57 -2.54 -4.25
N MET A 55 3.37 -3.46 -4.73
CA MET A 55 3.58 -3.70 -6.16
C MET A 55 3.77 -5.18 -6.45
N TYR A 56 3.45 -5.58 -7.66
CA TYR A 56 3.66 -6.94 -8.16
C TYR A 56 4.65 -6.90 -9.30
N VAL A 57 5.63 -7.80 -9.27
CA VAL A 57 6.62 -7.99 -10.33
C VAL A 57 6.61 -9.46 -10.74
N ASN A 58 6.87 -9.72 -12.02
CA ASN A 58 6.78 -11.07 -12.60
C ASN A 58 8.06 -11.50 -13.33
N ASN A 59 9.16 -10.76 -13.16
CA ASN A 59 10.45 -11.06 -13.77
C ASN A 59 11.60 -10.61 -12.85
N ASP A 60 12.76 -11.24 -13.02
CA ASP A 60 13.93 -11.04 -12.16
C ASP A 60 14.51 -9.63 -12.28
N ARG A 61 14.37 -9.00 -13.46
CA ARG A 61 14.86 -7.64 -13.69
C ARG A 61 14.11 -6.65 -12.80
N ASP A 62 12.78 -6.70 -12.79
CA ASP A 62 11.97 -5.79 -11.98
C ASP A 62 12.08 -6.11 -10.49
N LEU A 63 12.22 -7.38 -10.12
CA LEU A 63 12.53 -7.77 -8.75
C LEU A 63 13.85 -7.15 -8.25
N ALA A 64 14.90 -7.18 -9.08
CA ALA A 64 16.18 -6.54 -8.76
C ALA A 64 16.05 -5.01 -8.62
N VAL A 65 15.19 -4.37 -9.42
CA VAL A 65 14.88 -2.94 -9.27
C VAL A 65 14.19 -2.66 -7.93
N CYS A 66 13.18 -3.46 -7.54
CA CYS A 66 12.51 -3.32 -6.24
C CYS A 66 13.49 -3.53 -5.07
N GLN A 67 14.36 -4.53 -5.14
CA GLN A 67 15.39 -4.77 -4.12
C GLN A 67 16.38 -3.60 -4.02
N LYS A 68 16.78 -3.03 -5.16
CA LYS A 68 17.66 -1.86 -5.20
C LYS A 68 16.96 -0.63 -4.60
N GLU A 69 15.67 -0.42 -4.89
CA GLU A 69 14.87 0.65 -4.28
C GLU A 69 14.85 0.51 -2.76
N ILE A 70 14.54 -0.68 -2.23
CA ILE A 70 14.55 -0.98 -0.79
C ILE A 70 15.94 -0.75 -0.18
N LYS A 71 17.02 -1.12 -0.87
CA LYS A 71 18.39 -0.96 -0.37
C LYS A 71 18.86 0.50 -0.29
N ILE A 72 18.30 1.38 -1.12
CA ILE A 72 18.63 2.81 -1.13
C ILE A 72 17.94 3.56 0.02
N MET A 73 16.74 3.11 0.39
CA MET A 73 15.97 3.67 1.51
C MET A 73 16.51 3.21 2.87
#